data_AF-A0A0U1DM93-F1
#
_entry.id   AF-A0A0U1DM93-F1
#
_cell.length_a   1.000
_cell.length_b   1.000
_cell.length_c   1.000
_cell.angle_alpha   90.00
_cell.angle_beta   90.00
_cell.angle_gamma   90.00
#
_symmetry.space_group_name_H-M   'P 1'
#
loop_
_entity.id
_entity.type
_entity.pdbx_description
1 polymer ?
#
loop_
_entity_poly.entity_id
_entity_poly.type
_entity_poly.pdbx_seq_one_letter_code
_entity_poly.pdbx_strand_id
1 'polypeptide(L)'
;MAAGEAVALSGDEPLLIERIDAEYLRYFTATGRPTGEWAAVTKRLAAAEEQVAHCAAAVAEVDDAVRRHAELSVEVAGLAAQREANEVAALTQRLKEAEVVAEAARVAEAASTAALTERRRLRAELDERAATITELQAALAVADDETATAREVHEAAEEAAERAAAAAQEHESRVEAARATLTRMTERDEADRLATRLSKIDAGVRDLDVVTRELAEIALDDAGMRAIEAAAVAVERAAGQAELASARIELVAVADREVRVDKAQVSLVAGQPWSVNTTADTEIDVPGVLTVRVVPGTPAAQTQARLDEAQTALSASLAAAGVDGVDAARALDIRRRELLSSRERLRATTAAPHR
;
A
#
# COMPACT_ATOMS: atom_id res chain seq x y z
N MET A 1 23.33 145.38 -129.41
CA MET A 1 24.10 146.16 -130.42
C MET A 1 24.61 145.19 -131.46
N ALA A 2 24.70 145.46 -132.75
CA ALA A 2 24.12 146.40 -133.71
C ALA A 2 24.89 146.11 -135.04
N ALA A 3 24.24 146.34 -136.18
CA ALA A 3 24.78 146.38 -137.56
C ALA A 3 25.24 145.04 -138.17
N GLY A 4 24.87 144.60 -139.38
CA GLY A 4 24.16 145.22 -140.51
C GLY A 4 25.14 145.77 -141.55
N GLU A 5 25.29 145.09 -142.70
CA GLU A 5 25.46 145.71 -144.04
C GLU A 5 25.44 144.65 -145.16
N ALA A 6 25.39 145.13 -146.40
CA ALA A 6 24.56 144.64 -147.49
C ALA A 6 25.36 144.32 -148.77
N VAL A 7 24.73 143.50 -149.63
CA VAL A 7 24.76 143.48 -151.12
C VAL A 7 26.00 142.91 -151.83
N ALA A 8 25.79 141.86 -152.66
CA ALA A 8 25.79 141.92 -154.14
C ALA A 8 25.79 140.52 -154.79
N LEU A 9 25.04 140.38 -155.88
CA LEU A 9 24.84 139.17 -156.70
C LEU A 9 26.06 138.81 -157.56
N SER A 10 26.41 137.52 -157.63
CA SER A 10 27.06 136.86 -158.79
C SER A 10 26.85 135.35 -158.68
N GLY A 11 26.49 134.71 -159.81
CA GLY A 11 25.96 133.34 -159.84
C GLY A 11 26.95 132.25 -159.48
N ASP A 12 26.48 131.30 -158.67
CA ASP A 12 26.65 129.84 -158.83
C ASP A 12 25.77 129.17 -157.74
N GLU A 13 24.46 129.02 -158.01
CA GLU A 13 23.52 128.29 -157.14
C GLU A 13 23.43 126.83 -157.60
N PRO A 14 23.92 125.85 -156.83
CA PRO A 14 23.72 124.45 -157.15
C PRO A 14 22.28 124.02 -156.81
N LEU A 15 21.66 123.34 -157.77
CA LEU A 15 20.26 122.89 -157.77
C LEU A 15 19.91 122.07 -156.52
N LEU A 16 18.67 122.19 -156.04
CA LEU A 16 18.06 121.49 -154.88
C LEU A 16 18.41 119.99 -154.78
N ILE A 17 18.67 119.35 -155.93
CA ILE A 17 19.11 117.96 -156.09
C ILE A 17 20.46 117.70 -155.40
N GLU A 18 21.43 118.61 -155.45
CA GLU A 18 22.74 118.40 -154.83
C GLU A 18 22.71 118.52 -153.30
N ARG A 19 21.79 119.34 -152.75
CA ARG A 19 21.54 119.39 -151.29
C ARG A 19 20.80 118.18 -150.79
N ILE A 20 19.85 117.66 -151.59
CA ILE A 20 19.18 116.40 -151.29
C ILE A 20 20.19 115.25 -151.38
N ASP A 21 21.08 115.23 -152.36
CA ASP A 21 22.15 114.23 -152.48
C ASP A 21 23.16 114.35 -151.32
N ALA A 22 23.55 115.55 -150.90
CA ALA A 22 24.46 115.74 -149.77
C ALA A 22 23.84 115.30 -148.43
N GLU A 23 22.57 115.63 -148.18
CA GLU A 23 21.86 115.22 -146.96
C GLU A 23 21.46 113.73 -147.03
N TYR A 24 21.15 113.19 -148.21
CA TYR A 24 20.97 111.75 -148.42
C TYR A 24 22.27 111.00 -148.15
N LEU A 25 23.41 111.48 -148.68
CA LEU A 25 24.76 110.93 -148.45
C LEU A 25 25.20 110.92 -146.98
N ARG A 26 24.63 111.82 -146.17
CA ARG A 26 24.86 111.91 -144.73
C ARG A 26 24.23 110.77 -143.93
N TYR A 27 23.16 110.17 -144.45
CA TYR A 27 22.44 109.06 -143.83
C TYR A 27 22.53 107.75 -144.62
N PHE A 28 22.81 107.79 -145.93
CA PHE A 28 22.88 106.64 -146.84
C PHE A 28 23.90 106.86 -147.98
N THR A 29 24.70 105.86 -148.37
CA THR A 29 25.51 105.87 -149.61
C THR A 29 24.66 106.18 -150.86
N ALA A 30 25.30 106.59 -151.96
CA ALA A 30 24.67 106.72 -153.28
C ALA A 30 23.94 105.44 -153.78
N THR A 31 24.23 104.28 -153.20
CA THR A 31 23.59 102.98 -153.47
C THR A 31 22.51 102.58 -152.43
N GLY A 32 22.09 103.50 -151.56
CA GLY A 32 21.03 103.28 -150.57
C GLY A 32 21.44 102.52 -149.28
N ARG A 33 22.72 102.17 -149.09
CA ARG A 33 23.20 101.58 -147.82
C ARG A 33 23.36 102.65 -146.74
N PRO A 34 22.91 102.44 -145.49
CA PRO A 34 23.09 103.37 -144.39
C PRO A 34 24.55 103.84 -144.19
N THR A 35 24.79 105.14 -143.99
CA THR A 35 26.10 105.77 -143.71
C THR A 35 25.97 106.86 -142.65
N GLY A 36 27.12 107.33 -142.14
CA GLY A 36 27.18 108.52 -141.28
C GLY A 36 26.33 108.40 -140.00
N GLU A 37 25.41 109.34 -139.82
CA GLU A 37 24.60 109.47 -138.60
C GLU A 37 23.56 108.35 -138.44
N TRP A 38 22.93 107.89 -139.53
CA TRP A 38 21.94 106.81 -139.46
C TRP A 38 22.61 105.49 -139.09
N ALA A 39 23.77 105.18 -139.67
CA ALA A 39 24.59 104.03 -139.28
C ALA A 39 25.02 104.10 -137.80
N ALA A 40 25.33 105.28 -137.27
CA ALA A 40 25.69 105.47 -135.86
C ALA A 40 24.48 105.25 -134.92
N VAL A 41 23.29 105.72 -135.30
CA VAL A 41 22.05 105.48 -134.54
C VAL A 41 21.64 104.02 -134.61
N THR A 42 21.67 103.37 -135.78
CA THR A 42 21.39 101.93 -135.92
C THR A 42 22.39 101.10 -135.13
N LYS A 43 23.67 101.48 -135.11
CA LYS A 43 24.69 100.80 -134.29
C LYS A 43 24.46 101.00 -132.79
N ARG A 44 24.04 102.19 -132.36
CA ARG A 44 23.66 102.44 -130.94
C ARG A 44 22.39 101.70 -130.55
N LEU A 45 21.41 101.61 -131.45
CA LEU A 45 20.20 100.82 -131.24
C LEU A 45 20.54 99.33 -131.12
N ALA A 46 21.33 98.79 -132.05
CA ALA A 46 21.80 97.42 -131.99
C ALA A 46 22.61 97.12 -130.71
N ALA A 47 23.48 98.05 -130.29
CA ALA A 47 24.23 97.92 -129.04
C ALA A 47 23.33 98.00 -127.79
N ALA A 48 22.29 98.84 -127.82
CA ALA A 48 21.30 98.92 -126.74
C ALA A 48 20.40 97.68 -126.70
N GLU A 49 19.99 97.15 -127.86
CA GLU A 49 19.27 95.88 -127.99
C GLU A 49 20.12 94.71 -127.52
N GLU A 50 21.43 94.69 -127.85
CA GLU A 50 22.40 93.72 -127.36
C GLU A 50 22.58 93.83 -125.83
N GLN A 51 22.65 95.05 -125.30
CA GLN A 51 22.73 95.28 -123.85
C GLN A 51 21.43 94.87 -123.14
N VAL A 52 20.27 95.12 -123.74
CA VAL A 52 18.97 94.67 -123.21
C VAL A 52 18.87 93.15 -123.27
N ALA A 53 19.32 92.52 -124.36
CA ALA A 53 19.40 91.07 -124.48
C ALA A 53 20.35 90.46 -123.44
N HIS A 54 21.49 91.11 -123.19
CA HIS A 54 22.44 90.71 -122.16
C HIS A 54 21.86 90.87 -120.75
N CYS A 55 21.24 92.01 -120.44
CA CYS A 55 20.55 92.22 -119.17
C CYS A 55 19.38 91.25 -118.98
N ALA A 56 18.61 90.96 -120.03
CA ALA A 56 17.52 89.99 -120.00
C ALA A 56 18.05 88.57 -119.77
N ALA A 57 19.19 88.20 -120.36
CA ALA A 57 19.87 86.93 -120.09
C ALA A 57 20.36 86.86 -118.64
N ALA A 58 20.99 87.93 -118.13
CA ALA A 58 21.45 88.00 -116.74
C ALA A 58 20.29 87.93 -115.73
N VAL A 59 19.16 88.57 -116.01
CA VAL A 59 17.93 88.47 -115.20
C VAL A 59 17.36 87.05 -115.27
N ALA A 60 17.31 86.42 -116.45
CA ALA A 60 16.86 85.03 -116.59
C ALA A 60 17.75 84.05 -115.81
N GLU A 61 19.08 84.27 -115.79
CA GLU A 61 20.01 83.48 -114.97
C GLU A 61 19.77 83.64 -113.47
N VAL A 62 19.47 84.87 -113.01
CA VAL A 62 19.10 85.15 -111.61
C VAL A 62 17.76 84.51 -111.27
N ASP A 63 16.76 84.62 -112.13
CA ASP A 63 15.45 84.00 -111.93
C ASP A 63 15.57 82.46 -111.85
N ASP A 64 16.41 81.85 -112.69
CA ASP A 64 16.70 80.42 -112.63
C ASP A 64 17.54 80.02 -111.41
N ALA A 65 18.43 80.89 -110.92
CA ALA A 65 19.15 80.69 -109.67
C ALA A 65 18.22 80.80 -108.45
N VAL A 66 17.29 81.77 -108.44
CA VAL A 66 16.27 81.93 -107.39
C VAL A 66 15.31 80.75 -107.38
N ARG A 67 14.86 80.28 -108.55
CA ARG A 67 14.02 79.09 -108.68
C ARG A 67 14.72 77.84 -108.11
N ARG A 68 15.97 77.61 -108.51
CA ARG A 68 16.79 76.51 -107.97
C ARG A 68 17.06 76.65 -106.48
N HIS A 69 17.29 77.87 -105.98
CA HIS A 69 17.47 78.11 -104.55
C HIS A 69 16.18 77.82 -103.77
N ALA A 70 15.01 78.19 -104.29
CA ALA A 70 13.73 77.87 -103.68
C ALA A 70 13.49 76.34 -103.63
N GLU A 71 13.77 75.63 -104.72
CA GLU A 71 13.70 74.16 -104.79
C GLU A 71 14.66 73.49 -103.79
N LEU A 72 15.94 73.86 -103.79
CA LEU A 72 16.95 73.32 -102.88
C LEU A 72 16.65 73.69 -101.42
N SER A 73 16.09 74.86 -101.14
CA SER A 73 15.70 75.25 -99.78
C SER A 73 14.56 74.38 -99.26
N VAL A 74 13.58 74.05 -100.11
CA VAL A 74 12.52 73.08 -99.77
C VAL A 74 13.09 71.68 -99.55
N GLU A 75 14.04 71.25 -100.39
CA GLU A 75 14.70 69.94 -100.26
C GLU A 75 15.53 69.85 -98.97
N VAL A 76 16.35 70.86 -98.67
CA VAL A 76 17.15 70.93 -97.43
C VAL A 76 16.25 70.96 -96.20
N ALA A 77 15.16 71.74 -96.21
CA ALA A 77 14.18 71.75 -95.14
C ALA A 77 13.50 70.38 -94.97
N GLY A 78 13.16 69.71 -96.07
CA GLY A 78 12.60 68.35 -96.07
C GLY A 78 13.57 67.30 -95.53
N LEU A 79 14.84 67.34 -95.92
CA LEU A 79 15.88 66.44 -95.44
C LEU A 79 16.23 66.68 -93.96
N ALA A 80 16.25 67.95 -93.52
CA ALA A 80 16.43 68.30 -92.12
C ALA A 80 15.27 67.75 -91.26
N ALA A 81 14.02 67.97 -91.69
CA ALA A 81 12.84 67.43 -91.03
C ALA A 81 12.85 65.89 -91.01
N GLN A 82 13.26 65.24 -92.11
CA GLN A 82 13.38 63.78 -92.17
C GLN A 82 14.46 63.24 -91.23
N ARG A 83 15.60 63.94 -91.12
CA ARG A 83 16.67 63.57 -90.19
C ARG A 83 16.21 63.70 -88.74
N GLU A 84 15.57 64.81 -88.38
CA GLU A 84 14.99 65.01 -87.05
C GLU A 84 13.95 63.93 -86.75
N ALA A 85 13.06 63.60 -87.69
CA ALA A 85 12.09 62.53 -87.53
C ALA A 85 12.75 61.17 -87.31
N ASN A 86 13.82 60.85 -88.04
CA ASN A 86 14.58 59.61 -87.87
C ASN A 86 15.30 59.54 -86.52
N GLU A 87 15.90 60.65 -86.06
CA GLU A 87 16.55 60.74 -84.74
C GLU A 87 15.52 60.57 -83.61
N VAL A 88 14.35 61.23 -83.73
CA VAL A 88 13.23 61.07 -82.78
C VAL A 88 12.71 59.63 -82.78
N ALA A 89 12.56 58.99 -83.94
CA ALA A 89 12.13 57.59 -84.03
C ALA A 89 13.13 56.64 -83.38
N ALA A 90 14.44 56.83 -83.61
CA ALA A 90 15.49 56.01 -83.01
C ALA A 90 15.55 56.18 -81.48
N LEU A 91 15.44 57.42 -80.98
CA LEU A 91 15.38 57.70 -79.54
C LEU A 91 14.11 57.10 -78.91
N THR A 92 12.97 57.20 -79.58
CA THR A 92 11.70 56.59 -79.12
C THR A 92 11.82 55.07 -79.03
N GLN A 93 12.48 54.44 -80.00
CA GLN A 93 12.70 52.99 -79.98
C GLN A 93 13.63 52.58 -78.84
N ARG A 94 14.75 53.29 -78.64
CA ARG A 94 15.67 53.05 -77.52
C ARG A 94 15.00 53.25 -76.17
N LEU A 95 14.11 54.25 -76.05
CA LEU A 95 13.32 54.48 -74.84
C LEU A 95 12.42 53.29 -74.54
N LYS A 96 11.67 52.79 -75.54
CA LYS A 96 10.80 51.61 -75.38
C LYS A 96 11.58 50.37 -74.97
N GLU A 97 12.74 50.13 -75.59
CA GLU A 97 13.62 49.01 -75.23
C GLU A 97 14.13 49.14 -73.78
N ALA A 98 14.57 50.33 -73.39
CA ALA A 98 15.01 50.61 -72.02
C ALA A 98 13.86 50.46 -71.00
N GLU A 99 12.64 50.87 -71.34
CA GLU A 99 11.45 50.70 -70.50
C GLU A 99 11.13 49.22 -70.27
N VAL A 100 11.19 48.39 -71.33
CA VAL A 100 10.97 46.93 -71.20
C VAL A 100 12.03 46.29 -70.30
N VAL A 101 13.31 46.65 -70.47
CA VAL A 101 14.39 46.14 -69.63
C VAL A 101 14.24 46.60 -68.17
N ALA A 102 13.86 47.87 -67.95
CA ALA A 102 13.63 48.41 -66.62
C ALA A 102 12.46 47.72 -65.93
N GLU A 103 11.37 47.45 -66.64
CA GLU A 103 10.22 46.74 -66.10
C GLU A 103 10.56 45.29 -65.76
N ALA A 104 11.28 44.59 -66.64
CA ALA A 104 11.78 43.24 -66.36
C ALA A 104 12.69 43.20 -65.12
N ALA A 105 13.57 44.19 -64.96
CA ALA A 105 14.44 44.31 -63.79
C ALA A 105 13.64 44.56 -62.50
N ARG A 106 12.62 45.42 -62.53
CA ARG A 106 11.73 45.66 -61.38
C ARG A 106 10.96 44.40 -60.97
N VAL A 107 10.43 43.65 -61.94
CA VAL A 107 9.75 42.37 -61.67
C VAL A 107 10.71 41.36 -61.05
N ALA A 108 11.95 41.25 -61.56
CA ALA A 108 12.95 40.36 -61.01
C ALA A 108 13.41 40.77 -59.60
N GLU A 109 13.54 42.08 -59.33
CA GLU A 109 13.84 42.63 -58.01
C GLU A 109 12.73 42.31 -57.00
N ALA A 110 11.47 42.53 -57.39
CA ALA A 110 10.31 42.21 -56.56
C ALA A 110 10.24 40.72 -56.23
N ALA A 111 10.45 39.85 -57.23
CA ALA A 111 10.48 38.40 -57.03
C ALA A 111 11.64 37.96 -56.11
N SER A 112 12.83 38.54 -56.27
CA SER A 112 14.00 38.24 -55.43
C SER A 112 13.79 38.69 -53.98
N THR A 113 13.18 39.88 -53.79
CA THR A 113 12.85 40.43 -52.48
C THR A 113 11.81 39.57 -51.76
N ALA A 114 10.78 39.12 -52.49
CA ALA A 114 9.78 38.20 -51.95
C ALA A 114 10.41 36.86 -51.54
N ALA A 115 11.26 36.27 -52.39
CA ALA A 115 11.96 35.01 -52.08
C ALA A 115 12.91 35.13 -50.87
N LEU A 116 13.63 36.26 -50.74
CA LEU A 116 14.49 36.53 -49.58
C LEU A 116 13.68 36.68 -48.29
N THR A 117 12.53 37.36 -48.37
CA THR A 117 11.63 37.55 -47.23
C THR A 117 11.07 36.21 -46.76
N GLU A 118 10.61 35.37 -47.68
CA GLU A 118 10.08 34.05 -47.34
C GLU A 118 11.17 33.13 -46.78
N ARG A 119 12.38 33.15 -47.35
CA ARG A 119 13.53 32.40 -46.81
C ARG A 119 13.88 32.83 -45.39
N ARG A 120 13.81 34.12 -45.07
CA ARG A 120 14.04 34.63 -43.69
C ARG A 120 12.95 34.14 -42.74
N ARG A 121 11.68 34.18 -43.16
CA ARG A 121 10.55 33.65 -42.39
C ARG A 121 10.74 32.17 -42.06
N LEU A 122 11.03 31.35 -43.07
CA LEU A 122 11.26 29.91 -42.90
C LEU A 122 12.45 29.59 -42.00
N ARG A 123 13.52 30.40 -42.05
CA ARG A 123 14.65 30.24 -41.12
C ARG A 123 14.26 30.53 -39.68
N ALA A 124 13.54 31.62 -39.43
CA ALA A 124 13.07 31.93 -38.08
C ALA A 124 12.18 30.81 -37.53
N GLU A 125 11.29 30.26 -38.38
CA GLU A 125 10.44 29.12 -38.01
C GLU A 125 11.25 27.83 -37.73
N LEU A 126 12.32 27.57 -38.49
CA LEU A 126 13.21 26.43 -38.22
C LEU A 126 14.01 26.62 -36.93
N ASP A 127 14.49 27.84 -36.66
CA ASP A 127 15.22 28.16 -35.44
C ASP A 127 14.31 27.99 -34.20
N GLU A 128 13.05 28.43 -34.29
CA GLU A 128 12.03 28.21 -33.25
C GLU A 128 11.76 26.71 -33.04
N ARG A 129 11.53 25.95 -34.12
CA ARG A 129 11.32 24.50 -34.02
C ARG A 129 12.54 23.77 -33.43
N ALA A 130 13.75 24.20 -33.78
CA ALA A 130 14.98 23.63 -33.23
C ALA A 130 15.13 23.91 -31.73
N ALA A 131 14.76 25.12 -31.28
CA ALA A 131 14.69 25.44 -29.86
C ALA A 131 13.67 24.55 -29.13
N THR A 132 12.45 24.42 -29.66
CA THR A 132 11.41 23.55 -29.08
C THR A 132 11.84 22.08 -29.01
N ILE A 133 12.52 21.56 -30.04
CA ILE A 133 13.04 20.19 -30.02
C ILE A 133 14.08 20.02 -28.91
N THR A 134 14.97 21.00 -28.72
CA THR A 134 15.99 20.96 -27.67
C THR A 134 15.35 20.98 -26.28
N GLU A 135 14.33 21.81 -26.07
CA GLU A 135 13.56 21.85 -24.82
C GLU A 135 12.85 20.52 -24.53
N LEU A 136 12.20 19.93 -25.54
CA LEU A 136 11.53 18.64 -25.39
C LEU A 136 12.51 17.50 -25.12
N GLN A 137 13.71 17.52 -25.71
CA GLN A 137 14.76 16.54 -25.43
C GLN A 137 15.27 16.66 -23.99
N ALA A 138 15.44 17.88 -23.47
CA ALA A 138 15.81 18.10 -22.08
C ALA A 138 14.70 17.62 -21.12
N ALA A 139 13.43 17.92 -21.43
CA ALA A 139 12.29 17.45 -20.65
C ALA A 139 12.15 15.92 -20.65
N LEU A 140 12.42 15.27 -21.79
CA LEU A 140 12.41 13.81 -21.90
C LEU A 140 13.50 13.18 -21.03
N ALA A 141 14.72 13.72 -21.04
CA ALA A 141 15.81 13.21 -20.21
C ALA A 141 15.47 13.29 -18.71
N VAL A 142 14.86 14.40 -18.26
CA VAL A 142 14.39 14.54 -16.87
C VAL A 142 13.30 13.50 -16.56
N ALA A 143 12.33 13.32 -17.45
CA ALA A 143 11.25 12.35 -17.24
C ALA A 143 11.78 10.90 -17.20
N ASP A 144 12.79 10.57 -18.01
CA ASP A 144 13.44 9.26 -18.00
C ASP A 144 14.16 9.01 -16.66
N ASP A 145 14.91 9.99 -16.15
CA ASP A 145 15.59 9.92 -14.84
C ASP A 145 14.58 9.79 -13.67
N GLU A 146 13.49 10.56 -13.71
CA GLU A 146 12.40 10.46 -12.73
C GLU A 146 11.72 9.10 -12.77
N THR A 147 11.49 8.56 -13.98
CA THR A 147 10.87 7.25 -14.15
C THR A 147 11.81 6.12 -13.69
N ALA A 148 13.12 6.24 -13.94
CA ALA A 148 14.11 5.29 -13.42
C ALA A 148 14.12 5.29 -11.89
N THR A 149 14.17 6.47 -11.28
CA THR A 149 14.11 6.64 -9.81
C THR A 149 12.81 6.06 -9.23
N ALA A 150 11.67 6.32 -9.88
CA ALA A 150 10.37 5.80 -9.43
C ALA A 150 10.32 4.26 -9.49
N ARG A 151 10.92 3.64 -10.51
CA ARG A 151 11.02 2.17 -10.61
C ARG A 151 11.88 1.59 -9.49
N GLU A 152 13.05 2.17 -9.22
CA GLU A 152 13.92 1.71 -8.12
C GLU A 152 13.22 1.79 -6.76
N VAL A 153 12.50 2.90 -6.50
CA VAL A 153 11.73 3.06 -5.26
C VAL A 153 10.58 2.05 -5.18
N HIS A 154 9.90 1.78 -6.29
CA HIS A 154 8.82 0.80 -6.36
C HIS A 154 9.34 -0.63 -6.09
N GLU A 155 10.42 -1.05 -6.75
CA GLU A 155 11.05 -2.35 -6.54
C GLU A 155 11.49 -2.53 -5.08
N ALA A 156 12.15 -1.52 -4.50
CA ALA A 156 12.56 -1.54 -3.09
C ALA A 156 11.36 -1.64 -2.12
N ALA A 157 10.24 -0.99 -2.46
CA ALA A 157 9.01 -1.06 -1.68
C ALA A 157 8.34 -2.44 -1.77
N GLU A 158 8.33 -3.06 -2.95
CA GLU A 158 7.83 -4.43 -3.14
C GLU A 158 8.67 -5.43 -2.33
N GLU A 159 10.00 -5.37 -2.42
CA GLU A 159 10.88 -6.23 -1.62
C GLU A 159 10.69 -6.02 -0.10
N ALA A 160 10.46 -4.79 0.34
CA ALA A 160 10.16 -4.50 1.74
C ALA A 160 8.81 -5.09 2.16
N ALA A 161 7.79 -5.00 1.30
CA ALA A 161 6.47 -5.58 1.56
C ALA A 161 6.51 -7.12 1.62
N GLU A 162 7.23 -7.77 0.71
CA GLU A 162 7.43 -9.23 0.72
C GLU A 162 8.13 -9.70 1.99
N ARG A 163 9.22 -9.02 2.41
CA ARG A 163 9.92 -9.32 3.67
C ARG A 163 9.01 -9.14 4.88
N ALA A 164 8.22 -8.08 4.91
CA ALA A 164 7.28 -7.84 6.00
C ALA A 164 6.18 -8.91 6.07
N ALA A 165 5.65 -9.33 4.92
CA ALA A 165 4.66 -10.41 4.85
C ALA A 165 5.23 -11.75 5.32
N ALA A 166 6.45 -12.10 4.91
CA ALA A 166 7.12 -13.31 5.37
C ALA A 166 7.37 -13.31 6.89
N ALA A 167 7.83 -12.18 7.44
CA ALA A 167 8.02 -12.02 8.88
C ALA A 167 6.70 -12.13 9.65
N ALA A 168 5.62 -11.54 9.15
CA ALA A 168 4.29 -11.65 9.75
C ALA A 168 3.80 -13.09 9.80
N GLN A 169 3.96 -13.85 8.70
CA GLN A 169 3.58 -15.26 8.64
C GLN A 169 4.41 -16.12 9.62
N GLU A 170 5.71 -15.85 9.74
CA GLU A 170 6.56 -16.53 10.73
C GLU A 170 6.07 -16.25 12.16
N HIS A 171 5.80 -14.99 12.49
CA HIS A 171 5.28 -14.61 13.80
C HIS A 171 3.93 -15.25 14.11
N GLU A 172 3.00 -15.28 13.16
CA GLU A 172 1.71 -15.96 13.30
C GLU A 172 1.90 -17.45 13.60
N SER A 173 2.75 -18.14 12.84
CA SER A 173 3.02 -19.56 13.05
C SER A 173 3.61 -19.84 14.44
N ARG A 174 4.47 -18.95 14.95
CA ARG A 174 5.06 -19.05 16.29
C ARG A 174 4.01 -18.83 17.39
N VAL A 175 3.09 -17.89 17.19
CA VAL A 175 2.00 -17.64 18.13
C VAL A 175 1.05 -18.84 18.18
N GLU A 176 0.66 -19.39 17.05
CA GLU A 176 -0.19 -20.59 17.00
C GLU A 176 0.48 -21.81 17.64
N ALA A 177 1.77 -22.02 17.39
CA ALA A 177 2.54 -23.08 18.04
C ALA A 177 2.63 -22.89 19.57
N ALA A 178 2.79 -21.65 20.04
CA ALA A 178 2.81 -21.32 21.47
C ALA A 178 1.43 -21.56 22.12
N ARG A 179 0.34 -21.14 21.46
CA ARG A 179 -1.05 -21.40 21.90
C ARG A 179 -1.33 -22.89 22.02
N ALA A 180 -1.00 -23.67 20.98
CA ALA A 180 -1.18 -25.12 21.00
C ALA A 180 -0.37 -25.80 22.13
N THR A 181 0.82 -25.27 22.44
CA THR A 181 1.64 -25.78 23.55
C THR A 181 1.01 -25.45 24.91
N LEU A 182 0.51 -24.22 25.10
CA LEU A 182 -0.18 -23.84 26.33
C LEU A 182 -1.44 -24.67 26.57
N THR A 183 -2.25 -24.91 25.53
CA THR A 183 -3.43 -25.78 25.62
C THR A 183 -3.05 -27.17 26.10
N ARG A 184 -2.02 -27.80 25.49
CA ARG A 184 -1.53 -29.12 25.92
C ARG A 184 -1.01 -29.13 27.36
N MET A 185 -0.34 -28.08 27.81
CA MET A 185 0.12 -27.97 29.21
C MET A 185 -1.07 -27.89 30.17
N THR A 186 -2.09 -27.11 29.81
CA THR A 186 -3.29 -26.93 30.65
C THR A 186 -4.10 -28.22 30.75
N GLU A 187 -4.28 -28.91 29.61
CA GLU A 187 -4.93 -30.21 29.55
C GLU A 187 -4.17 -31.26 30.38
N ARG A 188 -2.83 -31.23 30.35
CA ARG A 188 -2.00 -32.11 31.16
C ARG A 188 -2.11 -31.82 32.65
N ASP A 189 -2.04 -30.55 33.06
CA ASP A 189 -2.17 -30.16 34.46
C ASP A 189 -3.54 -30.56 35.03
N GLU A 190 -4.61 -30.38 34.26
CA GLU A 190 -5.95 -30.82 34.65
C GLU A 190 -6.03 -32.36 34.71
N ALA A 191 -5.44 -33.08 33.76
CA ALA A 191 -5.36 -34.53 33.81
C ALA A 191 -4.61 -35.03 35.06
N ASP A 192 -3.48 -34.42 35.42
CA ASP A 192 -2.69 -34.77 36.60
C ASP A 192 -3.46 -34.47 37.91
N ARG A 193 -4.20 -33.35 37.94
CA ARG A 193 -5.10 -32.99 39.06
C ARG A 193 -6.22 -34.01 39.22
N LEU A 194 -6.89 -34.38 38.12
CA LEU A 194 -7.95 -35.38 38.11
C LEU A 194 -7.43 -36.76 38.50
N ALA A 195 -6.26 -37.17 37.99
CA ALA A 195 -5.62 -38.43 38.35
C ALA A 195 -5.29 -38.50 39.86
N THR A 196 -4.75 -37.42 40.43
CA THR A 196 -4.49 -37.32 41.87
C THR A 196 -5.80 -37.42 42.68
N ARG A 197 -6.87 -36.77 42.21
CA ARG A 197 -8.18 -36.83 42.86
C ARG A 197 -8.78 -38.24 42.81
N LEU A 198 -8.74 -38.89 41.65
CA LEU A 198 -9.20 -40.27 41.48
C LEU A 198 -8.42 -41.22 42.40
N SER A 199 -7.10 -41.12 42.43
CA SER A 199 -6.27 -41.95 43.33
C SER A 199 -6.64 -41.78 44.81
N LYS A 200 -7.01 -40.57 45.26
CA LYS A 200 -7.48 -40.34 46.63
C LYS A 200 -8.84 -40.97 46.89
N ILE A 201 -9.76 -40.89 45.94
CA ILE A 201 -11.07 -41.54 46.03
C ILE A 201 -10.90 -43.06 46.08
N ASP A 202 -10.10 -43.64 45.19
CA ASP A 202 -9.84 -45.07 45.14
C ASP A 202 -9.19 -45.60 46.42
N ALA A 203 -8.30 -44.81 47.04
CA ALA A 203 -7.73 -45.14 48.35
C ALA A 203 -8.82 -45.10 49.44
N GLY A 204 -9.62 -44.03 49.49
CA GLY A 204 -10.71 -43.91 50.45
C GLY A 204 -11.78 -45.00 50.34
N VAL A 205 -12.11 -45.43 49.10
CA VAL A 205 -13.03 -46.55 48.84
C VAL A 205 -12.43 -47.87 49.35
N ARG A 206 -11.14 -48.14 49.07
CA ARG A 206 -10.46 -49.34 49.59
C ARG A 206 -10.41 -49.37 51.10
N ASP A 207 -10.08 -48.25 51.75
CA ASP A 207 -10.04 -48.15 53.21
C ASP A 207 -11.44 -48.37 53.82
N LEU A 208 -12.47 -47.83 53.17
CA LEU A 208 -13.86 -48.03 53.57
C LEU A 208 -14.30 -49.50 53.45
N ASP A 209 -13.90 -50.20 52.40
CA ASP A 209 -14.17 -51.62 52.22
C ASP A 209 -13.48 -52.46 53.30
N VAL A 210 -12.22 -52.13 53.64
CA VAL A 210 -11.48 -52.78 54.74
C VAL A 210 -12.18 -52.58 56.07
N VAL A 211 -12.50 -51.34 56.44
CA VAL A 211 -13.19 -51.03 57.70
C VAL A 211 -14.59 -51.67 57.74
N THR A 212 -15.29 -51.70 56.62
CA THR A 212 -16.62 -52.35 56.54
C THR A 212 -16.52 -53.86 56.74
N ARG A 213 -15.48 -54.51 56.21
CA ARG A 213 -15.19 -55.93 56.43
C ARG A 213 -14.85 -56.21 57.89
N GLU A 214 -13.93 -55.43 58.48
CA GLU A 214 -13.57 -55.57 59.90
C GLU A 214 -14.80 -55.41 60.82
N LEU A 215 -15.68 -54.44 60.54
CA LEU A 215 -16.92 -54.26 61.30
C LEU A 215 -17.90 -55.43 61.14
N ALA A 216 -17.91 -56.11 60.00
CA ALA A 216 -18.79 -57.26 59.76
C ALA A 216 -18.32 -58.52 60.53
N GLU A 217 -17.04 -58.60 60.88
CA GLU A 217 -16.47 -59.69 61.69
C GLU A 217 -16.78 -59.53 63.18
N ILE A 218 -17.13 -58.32 63.64
CA ILE A 218 -17.46 -58.06 65.05
C ILE A 218 -18.95 -58.36 65.29
N ALA A 219 -19.22 -59.48 65.96
CA ALA A 219 -20.58 -59.88 66.35
C ALA A 219 -21.18 -59.04 67.50
N LEU A 220 -20.32 -58.40 68.31
CA LEU A 220 -20.71 -57.58 69.45
C LEU A 220 -21.33 -56.25 68.99
N ASP A 221 -22.56 -55.95 69.42
CA ASP A 221 -23.22 -54.66 69.22
C ASP A 221 -23.47 -53.90 70.53
N ASP A 222 -24.05 -52.68 70.44
CA ASP A 222 -24.28 -51.83 71.62
C ASP A 222 -25.31 -52.46 72.59
N ALA A 223 -26.19 -53.33 72.10
CA ALA A 223 -27.13 -54.07 72.93
C ALA A 223 -26.43 -55.23 73.64
N GLY A 224 -25.60 -55.98 72.92
CA GLY A 224 -24.76 -57.06 73.43
C GLY A 224 -23.79 -56.57 74.50
N MET A 225 -23.12 -55.43 74.28
CA MET A 225 -22.20 -54.87 75.28
C MET A 225 -22.93 -54.46 76.57
N ARG A 226 -24.10 -53.81 76.45
CA ARG A 226 -24.94 -53.48 77.61
C ARG A 226 -25.45 -54.73 78.34
N ALA A 227 -25.77 -55.80 77.61
CA ALA A 227 -26.17 -57.07 78.20
C ALA A 227 -25.02 -57.72 78.98
N ILE A 228 -23.79 -57.71 78.44
CA ILE A 228 -22.59 -58.21 79.12
C ILE A 228 -22.30 -57.40 80.39
N GLU A 229 -22.35 -56.06 80.33
CA GLU A 229 -22.14 -55.22 81.52
C GLU A 229 -23.22 -55.42 82.58
N ALA A 230 -24.49 -55.51 82.17
CA ALA A 230 -25.58 -55.79 83.10
C ALA A 230 -25.44 -57.17 83.75
N ALA A 231 -25.06 -58.19 82.98
CA ALA A 231 -24.79 -59.54 83.49
C ALA A 231 -23.58 -59.57 84.42
N ALA A 232 -22.50 -58.84 84.11
CA ALA A 232 -21.33 -58.73 84.97
C ALA A 232 -21.68 -58.05 86.31
N VAL A 233 -22.43 -56.95 86.29
CA VAL A 233 -22.92 -56.29 87.51
C VAL A 233 -23.87 -57.19 88.30
N ALA A 234 -24.68 -58.02 87.62
CA ALA A 234 -25.53 -59.00 88.27
C ALA A 234 -24.71 -60.10 88.96
N VAL A 235 -23.63 -60.58 88.34
CA VAL A 235 -22.67 -61.52 88.94
C VAL A 235 -21.99 -60.90 90.16
N GLU A 236 -21.46 -59.68 90.07
CA GLU A 236 -20.85 -58.98 91.22
C GLU A 236 -21.83 -58.82 92.38
N ARG A 237 -23.08 -58.41 92.08
CA ARG A 237 -24.12 -58.29 93.10
C ARG A 237 -24.49 -59.64 93.71
N ALA A 238 -24.65 -60.67 92.88
CA ALA A 238 -24.99 -62.01 93.35
C ALA A 238 -23.83 -62.62 94.15
N ALA A 239 -22.58 -62.35 93.78
CA ALA A 239 -21.39 -62.77 94.50
C ALA A 239 -21.29 -62.10 95.86
N GLY A 240 -21.47 -60.77 95.94
CA GLY A 240 -21.51 -60.06 97.21
C GLY A 240 -22.69 -60.49 98.11
N GLN A 241 -23.86 -60.80 97.54
CA GLN A 241 -24.99 -61.37 98.29
C GLN A 241 -24.73 -62.80 98.77
N ALA A 242 -24.10 -63.64 97.96
CA ALA A 242 -23.67 -64.97 98.35
C ALA A 242 -22.62 -64.90 99.46
N GLU A 243 -21.63 -64.00 99.35
CA GLU A 243 -20.60 -63.77 100.37
C GLU A 243 -21.22 -63.32 101.71
N LEU A 244 -22.14 -62.35 101.69
CA LEU A 244 -22.84 -61.88 102.90
C LEU A 244 -23.76 -62.95 103.52
N ALA A 245 -24.33 -63.85 102.71
CA ALA A 245 -25.18 -64.94 103.16
C ALA A 245 -24.37 -66.22 103.51
N SER A 246 -23.06 -66.21 103.30
CA SER A 246 -22.19 -67.36 103.55
C SER A 246 -22.11 -67.66 105.04
N ALA A 247 -22.21 -68.93 105.39
CA ALA A 247 -21.85 -69.38 106.72
C ALA A 247 -20.31 -69.42 106.82
N ARG A 248 -19.74 -68.62 107.72
CA ARG A 248 -18.32 -68.72 108.08
C ARG A 248 -18.14 -69.88 109.03
N ILE A 249 -17.43 -70.90 108.57
CA ILE A 249 -17.04 -72.06 109.37
C ILE A 249 -15.63 -71.79 109.87
N GLU A 250 -15.46 -71.73 111.19
CA GLU A 250 -14.14 -71.67 111.83
C GLU A 250 -13.83 -73.01 112.48
N LEU A 251 -12.67 -73.58 112.14
CA LEU A 251 -12.13 -74.78 112.73
C LEU A 251 -10.86 -74.42 113.50
N VAL A 252 -10.78 -74.85 114.74
CA VAL A 252 -9.57 -74.75 115.56
C VAL A 252 -9.20 -76.16 116.00
N ALA A 253 -8.09 -76.68 115.49
CA ALA A 253 -7.62 -78.01 115.86
C ALA A 253 -6.87 -77.95 117.21
N VAL A 254 -7.12 -78.93 118.08
CA VAL A 254 -6.46 -79.03 119.41
C VAL A 254 -5.02 -79.58 119.28
N ALA A 255 -4.72 -80.25 118.16
CA ALA A 255 -3.41 -80.74 117.76
C ALA A 255 -3.30 -80.67 116.23
N ASP A 256 -2.09 -80.72 115.67
CA ASP A 256 -1.89 -80.71 114.22
C ASP A 256 -2.65 -81.86 113.55
N ARG A 257 -3.51 -81.54 112.59
CA ARG A 257 -4.39 -82.51 111.91
C ARG A 257 -4.58 -82.16 110.45
N GLU A 258 -4.68 -83.20 109.64
CA GLU A 258 -5.19 -83.05 108.27
C GLU A 258 -6.69 -83.28 108.25
N VAL A 259 -7.41 -82.34 107.65
CA VAL A 259 -8.85 -82.37 107.46
C VAL A 259 -9.14 -82.30 105.97
N ARG A 260 -10.14 -83.05 105.53
CA ARG A 260 -10.62 -82.97 104.15
C ARG A 260 -11.84 -82.04 104.12
N VAL A 261 -11.74 -80.96 103.37
CA VAL A 261 -12.83 -80.03 103.11
C VAL A 261 -13.25 -80.26 101.68
N ASP A 262 -14.42 -80.87 101.49
CA ASP A 262 -14.90 -81.41 100.22
C ASP A 262 -13.86 -82.33 99.53
N LYS A 263 -13.18 -81.81 98.49
CA LYS A 263 -12.15 -82.54 97.71
C LYS A 263 -10.73 -82.07 98.00
N ALA A 264 -10.54 -81.04 98.82
CA ALA A 264 -9.24 -80.47 99.16
C ALA A 264 -8.75 -80.96 100.53
N GLN A 265 -7.47 -81.29 100.62
CA GLN A 265 -6.83 -81.67 101.88
C GLN A 265 -6.20 -80.43 102.50
N VAL A 266 -6.60 -80.11 103.73
CA VAL A 266 -6.20 -78.91 104.47
C VAL A 266 -5.52 -79.32 105.77
N SER A 267 -4.29 -78.84 105.97
CA SER A 267 -3.57 -79.05 107.22
C SER A 267 -3.97 -77.96 108.23
N LEU A 268 -4.56 -78.36 109.35
CA LEU A 268 -4.88 -77.52 110.49
C LEU A 268 -3.75 -77.61 111.53
N VAL A 269 -3.18 -76.47 111.91
CA VAL A 269 -2.15 -76.37 112.94
C VAL A 269 -2.82 -76.17 114.31
N ALA A 270 -2.26 -76.81 115.34
CA ALA A 270 -2.75 -76.72 116.71
C ALA A 270 -2.92 -75.27 117.17
N GLY A 271 -4.13 -74.89 117.57
CA GLY A 271 -4.44 -73.57 118.12
C GLY A 271 -4.54 -72.42 117.11
N GLN A 272 -4.30 -72.65 115.81
CA GLN A 272 -4.54 -71.63 114.78
C GLN A 272 -5.95 -71.76 114.20
N PRO A 273 -6.73 -70.66 114.12
CA PRO A 273 -8.02 -70.68 113.46
C PRO A 273 -7.83 -70.81 111.95
N TRP A 274 -8.51 -71.79 111.38
CA TRP A 274 -8.74 -71.89 109.95
C TRP A 274 -10.20 -71.57 109.67
N SER A 275 -10.45 -70.76 108.65
CA SER A 275 -11.82 -70.36 108.31
C SER A 275 -12.10 -70.56 106.83
N VAL A 276 -13.30 -71.03 106.53
CA VAL A 276 -13.86 -71.07 105.18
C VAL A 276 -15.28 -70.51 105.19
N ASN A 277 -15.65 -69.81 104.13
CA ASN A 277 -17.02 -69.36 103.91
C ASN A 277 -17.72 -70.36 103.00
N THR A 278 -18.93 -70.79 103.34
CA THR A 278 -19.73 -71.66 102.47
C THR A 278 -21.18 -71.21 102.30
N THR A 279 -21.65 -71.32 101.07
CA THR A 279 -23.03 -71.09 100.60
C THR A 279 -23.65 -72.34 99.98
N ALA A 280 -22.88 -73.42 99.88
CA ALA A 280 -23.25 -74.71 99.32
C ALA A 280 -23.12 -75.80 100.40
N ASP A 281 -23.62 -77.01 100.12
CA ASP A 281 -23.36 -78.16 100.98
C ASP A 281 -21.85 -78.40 101.06
N THR A 282 -21.27 -78.20 102.24
CA THR A 282 -19.83 -78.44 102.49
C THR A 282 -19.67 -79.58 103.47
N GLU A 283 -18.89 -80.57 103.06
CA GLU A 283 -18.53 -81.73 103.88
C GLU A 283 -17.11 -81.54 104.42
N ILE A 284 -16.99 -81.51 105.74
CA ILE A 284 -15.72 -81.45 106.45
C ILE A 284 -15.53 -82.80 107.13
N ASP A 285 -14.60 -83.57 106.59
CA ASP A 285 -14.26 -84.90 107.07
C ASP A 285 -12.95 -84.83 107.87
N VAL A 286 -13.05 -85.12 109.17
CA VAL A 286 -11.93 -85.20 110.10
C VAL A 286 -11.67 -86.70 110.36
N PRO A 287 -10.64 -87.30 109.72
CA PRO A 287 -10.46 -88.75 109.72
C PRO A 287 -10.40 -89.34 111.13
N GLY A 288 -11.30 -90.29 111.41
CA GLY A 288 -11.39 -90.99 112.69
C GLY A 288 -12.02 -90.19 113.84
N VAL A 289 -12.55 -89.00 113.58
CA VAL A 289 -13.16 -88.13 114.61
C VAL A 289 -14.62 -87.82 114.31
N LEU A 290 -14.91 -87.17 113.17
CA LEU A 290 -16.27 -86.77 112.80
C LEU A 290 -16.34 -86.36 111.32
N THR A 291 -17.55 -86.41 110.76
CA THR A 291 -17.89 -85.78 109.48
C THR A 291 -18.93 -84.70 109.76
N VAL A 292 -18.58 -83.43 109.53
CA VAL A 292 -19.47 -82.28 109.64
C VAL A 292 -20.01 -81.97 108.25
N ARG A 293 -21.33 -82.06 108.10
CA ARG A 293 -22.00 -81.57 106.89
C ARG A 293 -22.66 -80.25 107.21
N VAL A 294 -22.14 -79.18 106.63
CA VAL A 294 -22.75 -77.86 106.72
C VAL A 294 -23.70 -77.74 105.54
N VAL A 295 -25.00 -77.83 105.84
CA VAL A 295 -26.07 -77.58 104.89
C VAL A 295 -26.46 -76.10 105.04
N PRO A 296 -26.28 -75.25 104.02
CA PRO A 296 -26.64 -73.85 104.07
C PRO A 296 -28.16 -73.72 104.28
N GLY A 297 -28.57 -72.73 105.07
CA GLY A 297 -30.00 -72.41 105.22
C GLY A 297 -30.60 -71.95 103.88
N THR A 298 -31.92 -72.05 103.73
CA THR A 298 -32.66 -71.64 102.52
C THR A 298 -32.21 -70.28 101.93
N PRO A 299 -31.90 -69.23 102.73
CA PRO A 299 -31.39 -67.97 102.20
C PRO A 299 -30.02 -68.07 101.50
N ALA A 300 -29.09 -68.89 102.01
CA ALA A 300 -27.73 -69.04 101.48
C ALA A 300 -27.68 -69.93 100.22
N ALA A 301 -28.51 -70.99 100.17
CA ALA A 301 -28.67 -71.79 98.95
C ALA A 301 -29.33 -71.00 97.81
N GLN A 302 -30.30 -70.11 98.13
CA GLN A 302 -30.94 -69.24 97.14
C GLN A 302 -30.01 -68.14 96.61
N THR A 303 -29.10 -67.60 97.42
CA THR A 303 -28.10 -66.64 96.93
C THR A 303 -27.04 -67.31 96.05
N GLN A 304 -26.62 -68.54 96.36
CA GLN A 304 -25.74 -69.31 95.49
C GLN A 304 -26.39 -69.65 94.14
N ALA A 305 -27.65 -70.11 94.14
CA ALA A 305 -28.37 -70.40 92.89
C ALA A 305 -28.53 -69.16 91.99
N ARG A 306 -28.72 -67.96 92.59
CA ARG A 306 -28.74 -66.69 91.85
C ARG A 306 -27.37 -66.30 91.29
N LEU A 307 -26.28 -66.64 91.98
CA LEU A 307 -24.93 -66.44 91.48
C LEU A 307 -24.65 -67.33 90.26
N ASP A 308 -25.01 -68.61 90.33
CA ASP A 308 -24.84 -69.56 89.22
C ASP A 308 -25.70 -69.16 88.00
N GLU A 309 -26.93 -68.70 88.22
CA GLU A 309 -27.80 -68.16 87.17
C GLU A 309 -27.21 -66.90 86.52
N ALA A 310 -26.70 -65.97 87.32
CA ALA A 310 -26.03 -64.76 86.82
C ALA A 310 -24.75 -65.10 86.04
N GLN A 311 -23.95 -66.07 86.51
CA GLN A 311 -22.74 -66.53 85.82
C GLN A 311 -23.08 -67.23 84.50
N THR A 312 -24.17 -68.01 84.46
CA THR A 312 -24.67 -68.65 83.23
C THR A 312 -25.14 -67.61 82.23
N ALA A 313 -25.88 -66.59 82.67
CA ALA A 313 -26.34 -65.49 81.82
C ALA A 313 -25.17 -64.64 81.28
N LEU A 314 -24.14 -64.39 82.10
CA LEU A 314 -22.91 -63.74 81.68
C LEU A 314 -22.18 -64.59 80.64
N SER A 315 -21.99 -65.88 80.90
CA SER A 315 -21.33 -66.81 79.97
C SER A 315 -22.04 -66.92 78.63
N ALA A 316 -23.38 -66.97 78.63
CA ALA A 316 -24.18 -66.97 77.42
C ALA A 316 -24.02 -65.66 76.62
N SER A 317 -23.96 -64.52 77.31
CA SER A 317 -23.76 -63.20 76.69
C SER A 317 -22.34 -63.06 76.09
N LEU A 318 -21.32 -63.55 76.81
CA LEU A 318 -19.93 -63.59 76.34
C LEU A 318 -19.77 -64.53 75.13
N ALA A 319 -20.40 -65.71 75.17
CA ALA A 319 -20.38 -66.67 74.06
C ALA A 319 -21.10 -66.15 72.81
N ALA A 320 -22.24 -65.45 72.98
CA ALA A 320 -22.95 -64.81 71.87
C ALA A 320 -22.12 -63.71 71.18
N ALA A 321 -21.25 -63.05 71.94
CA ALA A 321 -20.31 -62.04 71.43
C ALA A 321 -18.95 -62.61 71.00
N GLY A 322 -18.67 -63.90 71.25
CA GLY A 322 -17.41 -64.56 70.88
C GLY A 322 -16.18 -64.06 71.66
N VAL A 323 -16.36 -63.66 72.92
CA VAL A 323 -15.30 -63.06 73.76
C VAL A 323 -15.09 -63.83 75.07
N ASP A 324 -13.85 -63.94 75.51
CA ASP A 324 -13.48 -64.78 76.68
C ASP A 324 -13.65 -64.07 78.04
N GLY A 325 -14.16 -62.83 78.05
CA GLY A 325 -14.37 -62.08 79.28
C GLY A 325 -14.85 -60.64 79.07
N VAL A 326 -15.25 -59.99 80.16
CA VAL A 326 -15.82 -58.63 80.14
C VAL A 326 -14.79 -57.60 79.64
N ASP A 327 -13.52 -57.72 79.99
CA ASP A 327 -12.48 -56.80 79.53
C ASP A 327 -12.15 -57.00 78.04
N ALA A 328 -12.22 -58.24 77.54
CA ALA A 328 -12.13 -58.52 76.11
C ALA A 328 -13.34 -57.94 75.35
N ALA A 329 -14.54 -58.03 75.93
CA ALA A 329 -15.75 -57.39 75.38
C ALA A 329 -15.62 -55.86 75.31
N ARG A 330 -15.11 -55.21 76.38
CA ARG A 330 -14.84 -53.77 76.40
C ARG A 330 -13.83 -53.35 75.33
N ALA A 331 -12.72 -54.07 75.21
CA ALA A 331 -11.70 -53.79 74.20
C ALA A 331 -12.26 -53.93 72.77
N LEU A 332 -13.10 -54.96 72.54
CA LEU A 332 -13.77 -55.18 71.26
C LEU A 332 -14.79 -54.08 70.94
N ASP A 333 -15.57 -53.62 71.93
CA ASP A 333 -16.53 -52.51 71.75
C ASP A 333 -15.81 -51.18 71.47
N ILE A 334 -14.70 -50.89 72.16
CA ILE A 334 -13.85 -49.73 71.86
C ILE A 334 -13.38 -49.78 70.41
N ARG A 335 -12.82 -50.92 69.98
CA ARG A 335 -12.37 -51.12 68.59
C ARG A 335 -13.52 -50.95 67.59
N ARG A 336 -14.70 -51.51 67.88
CA ARG A 336 -15.90 -51.35 67.05
C ARG A 336 -16.30 -49.89 66.91
N ARG A 337 -16.33 -49.12 68.00
CA ARG A 337 -16.67 -47.68 67.97
C ARG A 337 -15.64 -46.86 67.18
N GLU A 338 -14.35 -47.16 67.32
CA GLU A 338 -13.30 -46.55 66.51
C GLU A 338 -13.49 -46.82 65.02
N LEU A 339 -13.80 -48.07 64.66
CA LEU A 339 -14.07 -48.46 63.28
C LEU A 339 -15.34 -47.81 62.73
N LEU A 340 -16.41 -47.70 63.52
CA LEU A 340 -17.64 -46.99 63.15
C LEU A 340 -17.34 -45.51 62.86
N SER A 341 -16.58 -44.85 63.72
CA SER A 341 -16.16 -43.45 63.53
C SER A 341 -15.28 -43.27 62.29
N SER A 342 -14.33 -44.18 62.07
CA SER A 342 -13.50 -44.21 60.86
C SER A 342 -14.33 -44.41 59.59
N ARG A 343 -15.31 -45.32 59.60
CA ARG A 343 -16.22 -45.57 58.47
C ARG A 343 -17.05 -44.33 58.13
N GLU A 344 -17.59 -43.64 59.13
CA GLU A 344 -18.35 -42.41 58.92
C GLU A 344 -17.47 -41.30 58.32
N ARG A 345 -16.24 -41.14 58.82
CA ARG A 345 -15.27 -40.18 58.28
C ARG A 345 -14.88 -40.50 56.84
N LEU A 346 -14.62 -41.77 56.52
CA LEU A 346 -14.29 -42.22 55.17
C LEU A 346 -15.47 -42.02 54.23
N ARG A 347 -16.70 -42.39 54.64
CA ARG A 347 -17.93 -42.12 53.87
C ARG A 347 -18.12 -40.65 53.57
N ALA A 348 -17.91 -39.78 54.55
CA ALA A 348 -18.00 -38.33 54.35
C ALA A 348 -16.94 -37.83 53.36
N THR A 349 -15.73 -38.38 53.42
CA THR A 349 -14.64 -38.01 52.51
C THR A 349 -14.88 -38.49 51.08
N THR A 350 -15.41 -39.70 50.89
CA THR A 350 -15.71 -40.26 49.56
C THR A 350 -17.00 -39.71 48.94
N ALA A 351 -17.98 -39.30 49.76
CA ALA A 351 -19.27 -38.76 49.31
C ALA A 351 -19.25 -37.24 49.14
N ALA A 352 -18.30 -36.53 49.73
CA ALA A 352 -18.17 -35.10 49.53
C ALA A 352 -17.89 -34.79 48.06
N PRO A 353 -18.71 -33.95 47.39
CA PRO A 353 -18.30 -33.35 46.14
C PRO A 353 -17.13 -32.43 46.48
N HIS A 354 -15.89 -32.91 46.28
CA HIS A 354 -14.71 -32.06 46.40
C HIS A 354 -14.85 -30.93 45.37
N ARG A 355 -15.28 -29.76 45.85
CA ARG A 355 -15.39 -28.50 45.10
C ARG A 355 -14.02 -28.06 44.63
#